data_AF-U2Z3A5-F1
#
_entry.id   AF-U2Z3A5-F1
#
_cell.length_a   1.000
_cell.length_b   1.000
_cell.length_c   1.000
_cell.angle_alpha   90.00
_cell.angle_beta   90.00
_cell.angle_gamma   90.00
#
_symmetry.space_group_name_H-M   'P 1'
#
loop_
_entity.id
_entity.type
_entity.pdbx_description
1 polymer ?
#
loop_
_entity_poly.entity_id
_entity_poly.type
_entity_poly.pdbx_seq_one_letter_code
_entity_poly.pdbx_strand_id
1 'polypeptide(L)'
;MTDTLRGFARTIGIDYSGAETAEASLKGLRVYQTLGDEEAQEVPPPAGPKQYWTRRGLAAWLVQELDNRVPTIVGIDHAFSFPMRYFERHRLAPDWVSFLNDFCAHWPTDEPHTYVDFVRNGQVGSGAARMGERTWRRLTEEATGSAKSVFHFDVQGSVAKSTHSGIPWLRALRRARPELHFWPFDEWTPTPGASVVVEAYPRLWSATYPRDARTPDQHDAYVIARWLQEADRSGDLSGAFAAPEPEPVAMTGQVEGWILGATWPPAKKSKSKQKQKPSMQGAAPARTTRPGFVNRNEQEVLRKTDLHGNDHNQLVYILRCQRCGECYGANGSDIFQRRCPACGAGRPGLPIDHA
;
A
#
# COMPACT_ATOMS: atom_id res chain seq x y z
N MET A 1 -3.61 -9.52 -37.62
CA MET A 1 -3.07 -9.38 -36.25
C MET A 1 -2.31 -8.07 -36.26
N THR A 2 -2.86 -7.02 -35.64
CA THR A 2 -2.12 -5.77 -35.47
C THR A 2 -0.97 -6.09 -34.54
N ASP A 3 0.25 -6.01 -35.06
CA ASP A 3 1.48 -6.11 -34.30
C ASP A 3 1.51 -4.88 -33.37
N THR A 4 1.06 -5.04 -32.14
CA THR A 4 1.10 -3.95 -31.16
C THR A 4 2.58 -3.74 -30.82
N LEU A 5 3.19 -2.74 -31.43
CA LEU A 5 4.57 -2.34 -31.15
C LEU A 5 4.72 -2.09 -29.65
N ARG A 6 5.69 -2.77 -29.02
CA ARG A 6 6.06 -2.58 -27.62
C ARG A 6 6.35 -1.10 -27.33
N GLY A 7 5.80 -0.58 -26.24
CA GLY A 7 6.11 0.77 -25.76
C GLY A 7 7.44 0.82 -25.00
N PHE A 8 7.84 -0.31 -24.40
CA PHE A 8 9.07 -0.42 -23.62
C PHE A 8 9.96 -1.55 -24.13
N ALA A 9 11.21 -1.23 -24.42
CA ALA A 9 12.22 -2.22 -24.81
C ALA A 9 12.70 -3.04 -23.61
N ARG A 10 12.61 -2.48 -22.40
CA ARG A 10 13.05 -3.11 -21.17
C ARG A 10 12.02 -2.94 -20.06
N THR A 11 11.81 -4.00 -19.27
CA THR A 11 11.05 -3.93 -18.02
C THR A 11 11.92 -4.31 -16.85
N ILE A 12 11.74 -3.65 -15.71
CA ILE A 12 12.46 -3.94 -14.47
C ILE A 12 11.42 -4.08 -13.35
N GLY A 13 11.51 -5.17 -12.60
CA GLY A 13 10.73 -5.41 -11.40
C GLY A 13 11.62 -5.45 -10.17
N ILE A 14 11.23 -4.72 -9.12
CA ILE A 14 12.02 -4.57 -7.90
C ILE A 14 11.16 -4.92 -6.70
N ASP A 15 11.56 -5.95 -5.97
CA ASP A 15 11.12 -6.14 -4.58
C ASP A 15 12.07 -5.33 -3.69
N TYR A 16 11.51 -4.34 -2.99
CA TYR A 16 12.29 -3.31 -2.31
C TYR A 16 12.37 -3.58 -0.81
N SER A 17 13.58 -3.74 -0.28
CA SER A 17 13.79 -3.96 1.14
C SER A 17 14.08 -2.67 1.90
N GLY A 18 13.32 -2.44 2.97
CA GLY A 18 13.62 -1.41 3.98
C GLY A 18 14.35 -1.93 5.21
N ALA A 19 14.98 -3.10 5.11
CA ALA A 19 15.85 -3.61 6.15
C ALA A 19 17.16 -2.81 6.19
N GLU A 20 17.71 -2.66 7.40
CA GLU A 20 19.04 -2.11 7.64
C GLU A 20 19.33 -0.73 7.01
N THR A 21 20.61 -0.36 6.86
CA THR A 21 21.06 0.91 6.30
C THR A 21 21.09 0.88 4.77
N ALA A 22 21.33 2.02 4.13
CA ALA A 22 21.40 2.12 2.69
C ALA A 22 22.60 1.37 2.06
N GLU A 23 23.65 1.09 2.84
CA GLU A 23 24.91 0.43 2.44
C GLU A 23 24.95 -1.07 2.78
N ALA A 24 23.93 -1.56 3.49
CA ALA A 24 23.82 -2.95 3.88
C ALA A 24 23.57 -3.86 2.66
N SER A 25 24.08 -5.09 2.71
CA SER A 25 23.87 -6.10 1.66
C SER A 25 22.51 -6.77 1.88
N LEU A 26 21.46 -6.31 1.20
CA LEU A 26 20.08 -6.65 1.54
C LEU A 26 19.59 -7.90 0.78
N LYS A 27 19.45 -9.02 1.50
CA LYS A 27 18.90 -10.25 0.92
C LYS A 27 17.48 -10.07 0.37
N GLY A 28 16.66 -9.20 0.97
CA GLY A 28 15.32 -8.92 0.49
C GLY A 28 15.24 -7.90 -0.65
N LEU A 29 16.37 -7.33 -1.10
CA LEU A 29 16.38 -6.41 -2.24
C LEU A 29 16.71 -7.21 -3.50
N ARG A 30 15.73 -7.31 -4.41
CA ARG A 30 15.78 -8.17 -5.60
C ARG A 30 15.39 -7.38 -6.84
N VAL A 31 16.06 -7.67 -7.94
CA VAL A 31 15.86 -7.00 -9.23
C VAL A 31 15.74 -8.07 -10.29
N TYR A 32 14.67 -8.01 -11.07
CA TYR A 32 14.51 -8.80 -12.29
C TYR A 32 14.32 -7.86 -13.47
N GLN A 33 14.82 -8.27 -14.64
CA GLN A 33 14.60 -7.52 -15.87
C GLN A 33 14.20 -8.42 -17.03
N THR A 34 13.56 -7.83 -18.02
CA THR A 34 13.35 -8.42 -19.35
C THR A 34 13.83 -7.46 -20.42
N LEU A 35 14.29 -8.00 -21.56
CA LEU A 35 14.57 -7.24 -22.78
C LEU A 35 13.67 -7.78 -23.89
N GLY A 36 12.77 -6.94 -24.43
CA GLY A 36 11.77 -7.37 -25.39
C GLY A 36 10.93 -8.54 -24.87
N ASP A 37 10.98 -9.68 -25.57
CA ASP A 37 10.24 -10.92 -25.26
C ASP A 37 11.09 -11.97 -24.52
N GLU A 38 12.32 -11.64 -24.13
CA GLU A 38 13.20 -12.57 -23.42
C GLU A 38 12.66 -12.97 -22.04
N GLU A 39 13.14 -14.11 -21.53
CA GLU A 39 12.79 -14.56 -20.18
C GLU A 39 13.28 -13.55 -19.13
N ALA A 40 12.51 -13.35 -18.05
CA ALA A 40 12.92 -12.47 -16.97
C ALA A 40 14.08 -13.06 -16.18
N GLN A 41 15.17 -12.31 -16.08
CA GLN A 41 16.39 -12.73 -15.40
C GLN A 41 16.66 -11.87 -14.16
N GLU A 42 17.20 -12.49 -13.11
CA GLU A 42 17.65 -11.76 -11.93
C GLU A 42 18.91 -10.95 -12.29
N VAL A 43 18.91 -9.67 -11.93
CA VAL A 43 20.06 -8.80 -12.10
C VAL A 43 20.83 -8.74 -10.77
N PRO A 44 22.04 -9.31 -10.67
CA PRO A 44 22.84 -9.21 -9.45
C PRO A 44 23.46 -7.80 -9.31
N PRO A 45 23.86 -7.39 -8.10
CA PRO A 45 24.68 -6.19 -7.94
C PRO A 45 25.99 -6.30 -8.72
N PRO A 46 26.64 -5.17 -9.06
CA PRO A 46 27.97 -5.18 -9.68
C PRO A 46 28.97 -6.02 -8.88
N ALA A 47 29.90 -6.67 -9.59
CA ALA A 47 30.92 -7.52 -8.97
C ALA A 47 31.66 -6.78 -7.85
N GLY A 48 31.70 -7.39 -6.67
CA GLY A 48 32.27 -6.76 -5.48
C GLY A 48 32.07 -7.59 -4.21
N PRO A 49 32.39 -7.04 -3.03
CA PRO A 49 32.33 -7.77 -1.77
C PRO A 49 30.90 -7.98 -1.25
N LYS A 50 29.89 -7.31 -1.84
CA LYS A 50 28.49 -7.40 -1.42
C LYS A 50 27.79 -8.47 -2.25
N GLN A 51 27.20 -9.46 -1.58
CA GLN A 51 26.47 -10.54 -2.23
C GLN A 51 25.12 -10.07 -2.81
N TYR A 52 24.49 -9.09 -2.16
CA TYR A 52 23.17 -8.58 -2.52
C TYR A 52 23.20 -7.07 -2.74
N TRP A 53 22.15 -6.57 -3.38
CA TRP A 53 21.98 -5.13 -3.61
C TRP A 53 22.00 -4.35 -2.30
N THR A 54 22.61 -3.18 -2.36
CA THR A 54 22.44 -2.11 -1.38
C THR A 54 21.43 -1.10 -1.94
N ARG A 55 20.68 -0.36 -1.11
CA ARG A 55 19.74 0.66 -1.63
C ARG A 55 20.48 1.76 -2.41
N ARG A 56 21.65 2.17 -1.92
CA ARG A 56 22.51 3.15 -2.61
C ARG A 56 23.03 2.64 -3.95
N GLY A 57 23.49 1.38 -3.98
CA GLY A 57 23.98 0.74 -5.20
C GLY A 57 22.88 0.55 -6.25
N LEU A 58 21.69 0.15 -5.81
CA LEU A 58 20.52 0.05 -6.70
C LEU A 58 20.15 1.39 -7.29
N ALA A 59 20.09 2.45 -6.49
CA ALA A 59 19.78 3.80 -6.99
C ALA A 59 20.83 4.29 -7.99
N ALA A 60 22.13 4.08 -7.72
CA ALA A 60 23.21 4.44 -8.64
C ALA A 60 23.11 3.66 -9.96
N TRP A 61 22.78 2.37 -9.90
CA TRP A 61 22.56 1.54 -11.08
C TRP A 61 21.34 2.02 -11.88
N LEU A 62 20.20 2.29 -11.23
CA LEU A 62 19.02 2.84 -11.91
C LEU A 62 19.30 4.18 -12.59
N VAL A 63 20.08 5.07 -11.96
CA VAL A 63 20.52 6.32 -12.60
C VAL A 63 21.32 6.05 -13.87
N GLN A 64 22.15 5.01 -13.91
CA GLN A 64 22.92 4.66 -15.10
C GLN A 64 22.05 4.03 -16.18
N GLU A 65 21.18 3.08 -15.81
CA GLU A 65 20.34 2.36 -16.76
C GLU A 65 19.26 3.22 -17.40
N LEU A 66 18.70 4.16 -16.64
CA LEU A 66 17.62 5.04 -17.09
C LEU A 66 18.19 6.31 -17.75
N ASP A 67 19.01 6.13 -18.78
CA ASP A 67 19.71 7.19 -19.52
C ASP A 67 18.97 7.72 -20.76
N ASN A 68 17.68 7.40 -20.90
CA ASN A 68 16.81 7.68 -22.05
C ASN A 68 17.16 7.01 -23.39
N ARG A 69 18.18 6.16 -23.46
CA ARG A 69 18.48 5.46 -24.72
C ARG A 69 17.58 4.25 -24.95
N VAL A 70 17.14 3.62 -23.87
CA VAL A 70 16.29 2.43 -23.89
C VAL A 70 15.00 2.76 -23.13
N PRO A 71 13.84 2.89 -23.81
CA PRO A 71 12.56 3.06 -23.14
C PRO A 71 12.33 1.94 -22.14
N THR A 72 12.31 2.29 -20.85
CA THR A 72 12.29 1.33 -19.75
C THR A 72 11.14 1.62 -18.79
N ILE A 73 10.40 0.60 -18.39
CA ILE A 73 9.43 0.68 -17.30
C ILE A 73 9.94 -0.04 -16.06
N VAL A 74 9.90 0.63 -14.91
CA VAL A 74 10.39 0.11 -13.62
C VAL A 74 9.23 0.06 -12.63
N GLY A 75 8.86 -1.14 -12.17
CA GLY A 75 7.93 -1.33 -11.06
C GLY A 75 8.65 -1.59 -9.76
N ILE A 76 8.30 -0.86 -8.71
CA ILE A 76 8.95 -0.95 -7.38
C ILE A 76 7.92 -1.28 -6.30
N ASP A 77 8.19 -2.32 -5.49
CA ASP A 77 7.34 -2.72 -4.36
C ASP A 77 7.55 -1.85 -3.10
N HIS A 78 7.21 -0.58 -3.21
CA HIS A 78 6.94 0.29 -2.07
C HIS A 78 6.11 1.51 -2.49
N ALA A 79 5.51 2.19 -1.51
CA ALA A 79 4.71 3.38 -1.80
C ALA A 79 5.55 4.58 -2.22
N PHE A 80 5.02 5.41 -3.13
CA PHE A 80 5.72 6.62 -3.61
C PHE A 80 5.28 7.91 -2.89
N SER A 81 4.13 7.89 -2.22
CA SER A 81 3.58 9.01 -1.45
C SER A 81 2.67 8.50 -0.33
N PHE A 82 2.08 9.42 0.43
CA PHE A 82 1.31 9.19 1.65
C PHE A 82 -0.17 9.57 1.48
N PRO A 83 -1.08 9.13 2.37
CA PRO A 83 -2.49 9.50 2.28
C PRO A 83 -2.72 11.00 2.49
N MET A 84 -3.77 11.57 1.90
CA MET A 84 -4.13 12.99 1.96
C MET A 84 -4.22 13.51 3.41
N ARG A 85 -4.69 12.67 4.34
CA ARG A 85 -4.72 12.98 5.79
C ARG A 85 -3.36 13.34 6.36
N TYR A 86 -2.27 12.78 5.83
CA TYR A 86 -0.92 13.15 6.20
C TYR A 86 -0.58 14.58 5.76
N PHE A 87 -0.91 14.94 4.52
CA PHE A 87 -0.73 16.29 3.98
C PHE A 87 -1.52 17.32 4.79
N GLU A 88 -2.79 17.04 5.08
CA GLU A 88 -3.66 17.89 5.90
C GLU A 88 -3.12 18.06 7.32
N ARG A 89 -2.73 16.96 7.98
CA ARG A 89 -2.20 16.95 9.35
C ARG A 89 -0.96 17.83 9.49
N HIS A 90 -0.07 17.75 8.51
CA HIS A 90 1.24 18.42 8.54
C HIS A 90 1.26 19.72 7.74
N ARG A 91 0.11 20.15 7.21
CA ARG A 91 -0.08 21.37 6.42
C ARG A 91 0.87 21.45 5.22
N LEU A 92 1.07 20.32 4.55
CA LEU A 92 1.88 20.23 3.35
C LEU A 92 1.03 20.57 2.13
N ALA A 93 1.64 21.22 1.14
CA ALA A 93 1.01 21.35 -0.17
C ALA A 93 0.83 19.94 -0.77
N PRO A 94 -0.31 19.66 -1.44
CA PRO A 94 -0.56 18.39 -2.13
C PRO A 94 0.23 18.34 -3.46
N ASP A 95 1.55 18.48 -3.36
CA ASP A 95 2.50 18.49 -4.46
C ASP A 95 3.60 17.47 -4.17
N TRP A 96 3.88 16.59 -5.12
CA TRP A 96 4.76 15.45 -4.89
C TRP A 96 6.23 15.87 -4.71
N VAL A 97 6.70 16.88 -5.46
CA VAL A 97 8.09 17.36 -5.31
C VAL A 97 8.31 17.99 -3.95
N SER A 98 7.36 18.80 -3.49
CA SER A 98 7.36 19.41 -2.15
C SER A 98 7.30 18.33 -1.06
N PHE A 99 6.48 17.30 -1.25
CA PHE A 99 6.42 16.14 -0.37
C PHE A 99 7.77 15.41 -0.27
N LEU A 100 8.42 15.10 -1.40
CA LEU A 100 9.73 14.43 -1.40
C LEU A 100 10.78 15.23 -0.63
N ASN A 101 10.80 16.55 -0.82
CA ASN A 101 11.74 17.43 -0.12
C ASN A 101 11.47 17.49 1.38
N ASP A 102 10.21 17.69 1.79
CA ASP A 102 9.81 17.71 3.20
C ASP A 102 10.07 16.36 3.88
N PHE A 103 9.64 15.25 3.24
CA PHE A 103 9.83 13.91 3.77
C PHE A 103 11.30 13.65 4.07
N CYS A 104 12.19 13.88 3.10
CA CYS A 104 13.60 13.58 3.25
C CYS A 104 14.33 14.52 4.21
N ALA A 105 13.79 15.72 4.49
CA ALA A 105 14.33 16.59 5.54
C ALA A 105 14.07 16.02 6.95
N HIS A 106 13.04 15.20 7.12
CA HIS A 106 12.66 14.61 8.40
C HIS A 106 13.05 13.12 8.52
N TRP A 107 13.10 12.42 7.38
CA TRP A 107 13.44 11.01 7.23
C TRP A 107 14.68 10.81 6.35
N PRO A 108 15.88 11.14 6.85
CA PRO A 108 17.13 11.05 6.09
C PRO A 108 17.66 9.60 6.01
N THR A 109 16.83 8.66 5.56
CA THR A 109 17.17 7.22 5.53
C THR A 109 18.08 6.82 4.37
N ASP A 110 18.46 7.80 3.54
CA ASP A 110 19.55 7.76 2.56
C ASP A 110 20.92 8.15 3.16
N GLU A 111 20.97 8.69 4.37
CA GLU A 111 22.24 9.02 5.03
C GLU A 111 22.96 7.78 5.56
N PRO A 112 24.31 7.79 5.63
CA PRO A 112 25.09 6.68 6.17
C PRO A 112 24.60 6.26 7.56
N HIS A 113 24.64 4.95 7.81
CA HIS A 113 24.32 4.36 9.12
C HIS A 113 22.89 4.62 9.64
N THR A 114 21.97 5.09 8.80
CA THR A 114 20.62 5.45 9.23
C THR A 114 19.61 4.32 8.94
N TYR A 115 19.03 3.80 10.02
CA TYR A 115 17.92 2.83 9.98
C TYR A 115 16.57 3.56 10.03
N VAL A 116 15.54 3.00 9.40
CA VAL A 116 14.15 3.49 9.54
C VAL A 116 13.75 3.58 11.02
N ASP A 117 14.13 2.57 11.81
CA ASP A 117 13.81 2.51 13.23
C ASP A 117 14.50 3.61 14.03
N PHE A 118 15.72 4.02 13.65
CA PHE A 118 16.43 5.11 14.34
C PHE A 118 15.73 6.43 14.13
N VAL A 119 15.24 6.69 12.91
CA VAL A 119 14.45 7.89 12.62
C VAL A 119 13.11 7.87 13.34
N ARG A 120 12.41 6.73 13.27
CA ARG A 120 11.10 6.53 13.93
C ARG A 120 11.18 6.72 15.44
N ASN A 121 12.26 6.26 16.07
CA ASN A 121 12.48 6.35 17.52
C ASN A 121 13.10 7.68 17.95
N GLY A 122 13.32 8.63 17.03
CA GLY A 122 13.85 9.96 17.32
C GLY A 122 15.35 9.98 17.66
N GLN A 123 16.11 8.94 17.27
CA GLN A 123 17.56 8.88 17.48
C GLN A 123 18.32 9.69 16.42
N VAL A 124 17.80 9.77 15.20
CA VAL A 124 18.35 10.53 14.07
C VAL A 124 17.21 11.21 13.33
N GLY A 125 17.46 12.37 12.71
CA GLY A 125 16.43 13.10 11.97
C GLY A 125 15.28 13.58 12.87
N SER A 126 14.10 13.76 12.29
CA SER A 126 12.94 14.32 12.98
C SER A 126 11.64 13.64 12.58
N GLY A 127 11.70 12.32 12.34
CA GLY A 127 10.57 11.53 11.84
C GLY A 127 9.30 11.65 12.68
N ALA A 128 9.42 11.83 14.00
CA ALA A 128 8.27 12.07 14.89
C ALA A 128 7.41 13.29 14.49
N ALA A 129 8.03 14.34 13.93
CA ALA A 129 7.34 15.53 13.43
C ALA A 129 6.62 15.28 12.09
N ARG A 130 6.88 14.13 11.47
CA ARG A 130 6.35 13.66 10.18
C ARG A 130 5.87 12.22 10.27
N MET A 131 5.18 11.90 11.36
CA MET A 131 4.49 10.62 11.53
C MET A 131 3.03 10.70 11.10
N GLY A 132 2.48 9.56 10.66
CA GLY A 132 1.05 9.36 10.46
C GLY A 132 0.51 8.22 11.32
N GLU A 133 -0.78 7.94 11.17
CA GLU A 133 -1.46 6.89 11.94
C GLU A 133 -1.50 5.56 11.17
N ARG A 134 -1.36 4.46 11.91
CA ARG A 134 -1.40 3.09 11.36
C ARG A 134 -2.67 2.77 10.56
N THR A 135 -3.77 3.46 10.82
CA THR A 135 -5.06 3.25 10.13
C THR A 135 -5.23 4.13 8.90
N TRP A 136 -4.32 5.08 8.64
CA TRP A 136 -4.41 5.94 7.48
C TRP A 136 -3.97 5.18 6.24
N ARG A 137 -4.93 4.89 5.37
CA ARG A 137 -4.71 4.22 4.10
C ARG A 137 -4.88 5.22 2.96
N ARG A 138 -4.13 5.00 1.90
CA ARG A 138 -4.34 5.69 0.61
C ARG A 138 -5.54 5.09 -0.11
N LEU A 139 -6.18 5.84 -1.00
CA LEU A 139 -7.24 5.34 -1.86
C LEU A 139 -6.76 4.13 -2.68
N THR A 140 -5.51 4.16 -3.16
CA THR A 140 -4.96 3.00 -3.89
C THR A 140 -4.82 1.75 -3.00
N GLU A 141 -4.57 1.90 -1.70
CA GLU A 141 -4.52 0.75 -0.81
C GLU A 141 -5.92 0.17 -0.60
N GLU A 142 -6.94 1.04 -0.49
CA GLU A 142 -8.34 0.65 -0.47
C GLU A 142 -8.76 -0.06 -1.77
N ALA A 143 -8.34 0.47 -2.93
CA ALA A 143 -8.56 -0.08 -4.27
C ALA A 143 -8.04 -1.52 -4.40
N THR A 144 -6.85 -1.81 -3.88
CA THR A 144 -6.32 -3.21 -3.87
C THR A 144 -7.02 -4.13 -2.86
N GLY A 145 -7.71 -3.58 -1.86
CA GLY A 145 -8.39 -4.34 -0.80
C GLY A 145 -7.51 -5.19 0.10
N SER A 146 -6.17 -5.08 0.00
CA SER A 146 -5.23 -5.88 0.80
C SER A 146 -3.92 -5.18 1.15
N ALA A 147 -3.52 -4.14 0.41
CA ALA A 147 -2.34 -3.35 0.76
C ALA A 147 -2.55 -2.65 2.11
N LYS A 148 -1.49 -2.58 2.91
CA LYS A 148 -1.51 -1.99 4.25
C LYS A 148 -1.10 -0.52 4.19
N SER A 149 -1.47 0.22 5.23
CA SER A 149 -0.99 1.59 5.43
C SER A 149 0.55 1.64 5.44
N VAL A 150 1.08 2.68 4.81
CA VAL A 150 2.52 3.07 4.88
C VAL A 150 3.01 3.33 6.31
N PHE A 151 2.11 3.52 7.29
CA PHE A 151 2.44 3.69 8.71
C PHE A 151 2.25 2.42 9.55
N HIS A 152 1.92 1.29 8.92
CA HIS A 152 1.72 0.02 9.62
C HIS A 152 3.01 -0.79 9.75
N PHE A 153 3.96 -0.31 10.55
CA PHE A 153 5.26 -0.97 10.77
C PHE A 153 5.17 -2.35 11.47
N ASP A 154 6.25 -3.12 11.32
CA ASP A 154 6.57 -4.34 12.09
C ASP A 154 5.49 -5.43 12.07
N VAL A 155 4.79 -5.56 10.94
CA VAL A 155 3.88 -6.68 10.68
C VAL A 155 4.19 -7.35 9.36
N GLN A 156 3.88 -8.64 9.27
CA GLN A 156 4.03 -9.39 8.03
C GLN A 156 3.27 -8.74 6.87
N GLY A 157 3.94 -8.60 5.72
CA GLY A 157 3.37 -7.99 4.51
C GLY A 157 3.11 -6.49 4.64
N SER A 158 3.88 -5.79 5.48
CA SER A 158 3.91 -4.33 5.52
C SER A 158 5.04 -3.81 4.64
N VAL A 159 4.75 -2.73 3.91
CA VAL A 159 5.72 -1.97 3.12
C VAL A 159 6.17 -0.69 3.84
N ALA A 160 5.84 -0.51 5.12
CA ALA A 160 6.13 0.72 5.84
C ALA A 160 7.64 1.03 5.87
N LYS A 161 8.47 0.03 6.21
CA LYS A 161 9.94 0.18 6.21
C LYS A 161 10.48 0.42 4.79
N SER A 162 10.06 -0.39 3.80
CA SER A 162 10.52 -0.23 2.42
C SER A 162 10.18 1.16 1.88
N THR A 163 8.95 1.62 2.09
CA THR A 163 8.49 2.97 1.75
C THR A 163 9.35 4.07 2.38
N HIS A 164 9.49 4.08 3.71
CA HIS A 164 10.23 5.13 4.42
C HIS A 164 11.73 5.12 4.11
N SER A 165 12.24 3.98 3.67
CA SER A 165 13.62 3.77 3.25
C SER A 165 13.86 4.02 1.75
N GLY A 166 12.80 4.07 0.96
CA GLY A 166 12.80 4.10 -0.51
C GLY A 166 12.49 5.48 -1.09
N ILE A 167 11.59 6.25 -0.46
CA ILE A 167 11.23 7.61 -0.88
C ILE A 167 12.46 8.53 -1.10
N PRO A 168 13.50 8.53 -0.24
CA PRO A 168 14.68 9.35 -0.49
C PRO A 168 15.42 9.00 -1.79
N TRP A 169 15.36 7.73 -2.21
CA TRP A 169 15.95 7.28 -3.47
C TRP A 169 15.10 7.64 -4.69
N LEU A 170 13.77 7.75 -4.55
CA LEU A 170 12.92 8.35 -5.60
C LEU A 170 13.31 9.81 -5.83
N ARG A 171 13.51 10.59 -4.76
CA ARG A 171 13.99 11.98 -4.84
C ARG A 171 15.36 12.06 -5.52
N ALA A 172 16.29 11.18 -5.13
CA ALA A 172 17.62 11.12 -5.73
C ALA A 172 17.56 10.81 -7.24
N LEU A 173 16.74 9.82 -7.62
CA LEU A 173 16.54 9.42 -9.01
C LEU A 173 15.92 10.57 -9.84
N ARG A 174 14.87 11.23 -9.35
CA ARG A 174 14.25 12.39 -10.04
C ARG A 174 15.25 13.54 -10.23
N ARG A 175 16.11 13.81 -9.25
CA ARG A 175 17.14 14.86 -9.37
C ARG A 175 18.22 14.50 -10.39
N ALA A 176 18.62 13.23 -10.44
CA ALA A 176 19.64 12.77 -11.36
C ALA A 176 19.12 12.60 -12.80
N ARG A 177 17.83 12.32 -12.96
CA ARG A 177 17.15 12.04 -14.23
C ARG A 177 15.80 12.77 -14.30
N PRO A 178 15.80 14.12 -14.47
CA PRO A 178 14.56 14.91 -14.55
C PRO A 178 13.65 14.55 -15.72
N GLU A 179 14.17 13.82 -16.71
CA GLU A 179 13.44 13.26 -17.84
C GLU A 179 12.49 12.10 -17.51
N LEU A 180 12.64 11.45 -16.35
CA LEU A 180 11.87 10.25 -16.01
C LEU A 180 10.44 10.61 -15.66
N HIS A 181 9.52 9.78 -16.13
CA HIS A 181 8.11 9.87 -15.78
C HIS A 181 7.84 9.06 -14.50
N PHE A 182 7.60 9.75 -13.39
CA PHE A 182 7.11 9.11 -12.16
C PHE A 182 5.60 9.09 -12.17
N TRP A 183 5.04 7.93 -12.49
CA TRP A 183 3.60 7.77 -12.59
C TRP A 183 2.97 7.58 -11.19
N PRO A 184 1.81 8.19 -10.89
CA PRO A 184 1.01 9.10 -11.73
C PRO A 184 1.32 10.59 -11.54
N PHE A 185 2.39 10.95 -10.82
CA PHE A 185 2.71 12.33 -10.43
C PHE A 185 3.07 13.24 -11.60
N ASP A 186 3.69 12.68 -12.65
CA ASP A 186 4.02 13.40 -13.89
C ASP A 186 2.93 13.22 -14.97
N GLU A 187 1.66 13.06 -14.55
CA GLU A 187 0.47 12.71 -15.34
C GLU A 187 0.17 11.20 -15.44
N TRP A 188 -1.11 10.89 -15.63
CA TRP A 188 -1.63 9.52 -15.74
C TRP A 188 -1.19 8.82 -17.03
N THR A 189 -1.01 9.56 -18.12
CA THR A 189 -0.60 9.00 -19.41
C THR A 189 0.86 9.35 -19.68
N PRO A 190 1.79 8.38 -19.58
CA PRO A 190 3.17 8.63 -19.91
C PRO A 190 3.36 9.03 -21.37
N THR A 191 4.34 9.91 -21.61
CA THR A 191 4.73 10.27 -22.98
C THR A 191 5.34 9.05 -23.69
N PRO A 192 4.94 8.74 -24.94
CA PRO A 192 5.54 7.64 -25.69
C PRO A 192 7.06 7.73 -25.77
N GLY A 193 7.75 6.61 -25.50
CA GLY A 193 9.22 6.52 -25.52
C GLY A 193 9.92 7.02 -24.26
N ALA A 194 9.20 7.66 -23.31
CA ALA A 194 9.78 8.00 -22.01
C ALA A 194 10.02 6.75 -21.18
N SER A 195 11.04 6.78 -20.31
CA SER A 195 11.17 5.77 -19.27
C SER A 195 10.28 6.11 -18.07
N VAL A 196 9.60 5.11 -17.52
CA VAL A 196 8.55 5.28 -16.52
C VAL A 196 8.89 4.52 -15.25
N VAL A 197 8.68 5.15 -14.10
CA VAL A 197 8.79 4.53 -12.77
C VAL A 197 7.40 4.47 -12.15
N VAL A 198 6.97 3.28 -11.72
CA VAL A 198 5.63 3.02 -11.20
C VAL A 198 5.69 2.35 -9.83
N GLU A 199 4.71 2.65 -8.98
CA GLU A 199 4.46 1.87 -7.78
C GLU A 199 3.82 0.53 -8.19
N ALA A 200 4.44 -0.57 -7.76
CA ALA A 200 3.96 -1.92 -8.02
C ALA A 200 3.55 -2.61 -6.72
N TYR A 201 2.58 -3.52 -6.80
CA TYR A 201 2.21 -4.37 -5.68
C TYR A 201 2.08 -5.81 -6.17
N PRO A 202 3.13 -6.63 -6.01
CA PRO A 202 3.28 -7.92 -6.70
C PRO A 202 2.11 -8.86 -6.43
N ARG A 203 1.50 -8.76 -5.25
CA ARG A 203 0.32 -9.55 -4.84
C ARG A 203 -0.88 -9.46 -5.79
N LEU A 204 -0.99 -8.41 -6.62
CA LEU A 204 -2.02 -8.35 -7.67
C LEU A 204 -1.82 -9.43 -8.74
N TRP A 205 -0.58 -9.87 -8.95
CA TRP A 205 -0.18 -10.73 -10.06
C TRP A 205 0.53 -12.02 -9.61
N SER A 206 0.99 -12.11 -8.35
CA SER A 206 1.82 -13.24 -7.88
C SER A 206 1.18 -14.61 -8.08
N ALA A 207 -0.15 -14.71 -8.07
CA ALA A 207 -0.87 -15.96 -8.26
C ALA A 207 -0.93 -16.45 -9.72
N THR A 208 -0.66 -15.56 -10.68
CA THR A 208 -0.68 -15.85 -12.12
C THR A 208 0.60 -16.58 -12.56
N TYR A 209 1.72 -16.36 -11.86
CA TYR A 209 3.02 -16.91 -12.23
C TYR A 209 3.45 -18.01 -11.26
N PRO A 210 3.97 -19.15 -11.77
CA PRO A 210 4.54 -20.18 -10.92
C PRO A 210 5.75 -19.63 -10.16
N ARG A 211 5.94 -20.07 -8.92
CA ARG A 211 7.06 -19.61 -8.07
C ARG A 211 8.35 -20.38 -8.32
N ASP A 212 8.26 -21.64 -8.74
CA ASP A 212 9.41 -22.52 -8.97
C ASP A 212 10.41 -22.50 -7.79
N ALA A 213 11.70 -22.39 -8.06
CA ALA A 213 12.75 -22.35 -7.04
C ALA A 213 12.98 -20.97 -6.41
N ARG A 214 12.23 -19.92 -6.80
CA ARG A 214 12.45 -18.56 -6.33
C ARG A 214 12.10 -18.38 -4.84
N THR A 215 12.91 -17.60 -4.13
CA THR A 215 12.53 -17.09 -2.79
C THR A 215 11.29 -16.18 -2.91
N PRO A 216 10.59 -15.85 -1.81
CA PRO A 216 9.46 -14.92 -1.88
C PRO A 216 9.88 -13.59 -2.51
N ASP A 217 10.97 -13.01 -2.04
CA ASP A 217 11.51 -11.74 -2.52
C ASP A 217 11.90 -11.78 -4.02
N GLN A 218 12.51 -12.89 -4.47
CA GLN A 218 12.82 -13.08 -5.90
C GLN A 218 11.53 -13.20 -6.73
N HIS A 219 10.52 -13.90 -6.22
CA HIS A 219 9.26 -14.08 -6.92
C HIS A 219 8.51 -12.76 -7.07
N ASP A 220 8.50 -11.92 -6.04
CA ASP A 220 7.83 -10.63 -6.08
C ASP A 220 8.48 -9.69 -7.12
N ALA A 221 9.81 -9.59 -7.16
CA ALA A 221 10.53 -8.86 -8.21
C ALA A 221 10.29 -9.44 -9.62
N TYR A 222 10.35 -10.77 -9.77
CA TYR A 222 10.11 -11.47 -11.03
C TYR A 222 8.72 -11.21 -11.59
N VAL A 223 7.70 -11.33 -10.74
CA VAL A 223 6.29 -11.14 -11.10
C VAL A 223 6.04 -9.72 -11.61
N ILE A 224 6.65 -8.71 -10.99
CA ILE A 224 6.55 -7.33 -11.47
C ILE A 224 7.14 -7.20 -12.87
N ALA A 225 8.37 -7.68 -13.09
CA ALA A 225 9.03 -7.58 -14.39
C ALA A 225 8.25 -8.30 -15.50
N ARG A 226 7.74 -9.49 -15.20
CA ARG A 226 6.96 -10.33 -16.12
C ARG A 226 5.61 -9.73 -16.46
N TRP A 227 4.87 -9.24 -15.46
CA TRP A 227 3.57 -8.64 -15.71
C TRP A 227 3.70 -7.39 -16.57
N LEU A 228 4.68 -6.52 -16.28
CA LEU A 228 4.95 -5.32 -17.10
C LEU A 228 5.29 -5.69 -18.55
N GLN A 229 6.12 -6.72 -18.74
CA GLN A 229 6.53 -7.19 -20.07
C GLN A 229 5.33 -7.72 -20.88
N GLU A 230 4.47 -8.49 -20.24
CA GLU A 230 3.29 -9.09 -20.88
C GLU A 230 2.22 -8.04 -21.17
N ALA A 231 1.98 -7.12 -20.23
CA ALA A 231 1.01 -6.03 -20.36
C ALA A 231 1.41 -5.01 -21.45
N ASP A 232 2.71 -4.72 -21.59
CA ASP A 232 3.22 -3.89 -22.69
C ASP A 232 2.98 -4.56 -24.05
N ARG A 233 3.25 -5.86 -24.15
CA ARG A 233 3.06 -6.63 -25.38
C ARG A 233 1.59 -6.77 -25.77
N SER A 234 0.70 -7.03 -24.80
CA SER A 234 -0.73 -7.19 -25.08
C SER A 234 -1.46 -5.85 -25.29
N GLY A 235 -0.83 -4.73 -24.91
CA GLY A 235 -1.44 -3.40 -24.90
C GLY A 235 -2.23 -3.11 -23.61
N ASP A 236 -2.33 -4.05 -22.68
CA ASP A 236 -3.05 -3.90 -21.40
C ASP A 236 -2.44 -2.82 -20.50
N LEU A 237 -1.16 -2.50 -20.71
CA LEU A 237 -0.46 -1.46 -19.96
C LEU A 237 -1.12 -0.08 -20.13
N SER A 238 -1.69 0.21 -21.30
CA SER A 238 -2.44 1.45 -21.54
C SER A 238 -3.65 1.59 -20.61
N GLY A 239 -4.40 0.50 -20.42
CA GLY A 239 -5.52 0.44 -19.47
C GLY A 239 -5.05 0.50 -18.02
N ALA A 240 -3.88 -0.05 -17.71
CA ALA A 240 -3.31 0.03 -16.36
C ALA A 240 -2.85 1.45 -15.97
N PHE A 241 -2.44 2.27 -16.95
CA PHE A 241 -2.12 3.68 -16.74
C PHE A 241 -3.33 4.60 -16.63
N ALA A 242 -4.52 4.14 -17.04
CA ALA A 242 -5.72 4.96 -17.05
C ALA A 242 -6.03 5.52 -15.65
N ALA A 243 -6.41 6.80 -15.61
CA ALA A 243 -6.83 7.44 -14.38
C ALA A 243 -8.08 6.74 -13.80
N PRO A 244 -8.15 6.53 -12.47
CA PRO A 244 -9.32 5.93 -11.85
C PRO A 244 -10.49 6.92 -11.84
N GLU A 245 -11.66 6.45 -12.25
CA GLU A 245 -12.92 7.21 -12.15
C GLU A 245 -13.55 7.06 -10.76
N PRO A 246 -14.26 8.08 -10.24
CA PRO A 246 -14.46 9.41 -10.83
C PRO A 246 -13.26 10.34 -10.66
N GLU A 247 -13.22 11.46 -11.41
CA GLU A 247 -12.18 12.50 -11.36
C GLU A 247 -11.65 12.85 -9.94
N PRO A 248 -12.46 13.00 -8.87
CA PRO A 248 -11.93 13.25 -7.53
C PRO A 248 -10.99 12.15 -6.99
N VAL A 249 -11.18 10.91 -7.41
CA VAL A 249 -10.30 9.78 -7.08
C VAL A 249 -8.99 9.90 -7.85
N ALA A 250 -9.05 10.23 -9.15
CA ALA A 250 -7.87 10.52 -9.94
C ALA A 250 -7.05 11.69 -9.35
N MET A 251 -7.70 12.80 -8.99
CA MET A 251 -7.04 13.96 -8.36
C MET A 251 -6.38 13.58 -7.03
N THR A 252 -7.04 12.75 -6.21
CA THR A 252 -6.43 12.25 -4.97
C THR A 252 -5.26 11.29 -5.27
N GLY A 253 -5.38 10.43 -6.28
CA GLY A 253 -4.33 9.51 -6.72
C GLY A 253 -3.08 10.21 -7.26
N GLN A 254 -3.22 11.40 -7.85
CA GLN A 254 -2.09 12.24 -8.25
C GLN A 254 -1.30 12.80 -7.05
N VAL A 255 -1.90 12.82 -5.86
CA VAL A 255 -1.23 13.29 -4.63
C VAL A 255 -0.71 12.11 -3.81
N GLU A 256 -1.55 11.09 -3.61
CA GLU A 256 -1.22 9.91 -2.80
C GLU A 256 -0.37 8.86 -3.53
N GLY A 257 -0.31 8.95 -4.86
CA GLY A 257 0.17 7.89 -5.74
C GLY A 257 -0.89 6.82 -6.01
N TRP A 258 -0.61 5.97 -6.99
CA TRP A 258 -1.47 4.84 -7.35
C TRP A 258 -0.62 3.59 -7.61
N ILE A 259 -1.12 2.45 -7.16
CA ILE A 259 -0.53 1.13 -7.44
C ILE A 259 -1.00 0.73 -8.84
N LEU A 260 -0.04 0.44 -9.73
CA LEU A 260 -0.37 0.04 -11.09
C LEU A 260 -1.26 -1.21 -11.11
N GLY A 261 -2.36 -1.15 -11.85
CA GLY A 261 -3.36 -2.23 -11.92
C GLY A 261 -4.38 -2.26 -10.78
N ALA A 262 -4.34 -1.33 -9.82
CA ALA A 262 -5.42 -1.14 -8.85
C ALA A 262 -6.64 -0.49 -9.51
N THR A 263 -7.84 -0.93 -9.13
CA THR A 263 -9.12 -0.49 -9.74
C THR A 263 -10.02 0.18 -8.72
N TRP A 264 -10.71 1.24 -9.15
CA TRP A 264 -11.72 1.94 -8.35
C TRP A 264 -13.10 1.88 -9.04
N PRO A 265 -14.20 1.66 -8.29
CA PRO A 265 -14.24 1.23 -6.89
C PRO A 265 -13.55 -0.14 -6.71
N PRO A 266 -13.07 -0.48 -5.49
CA PRO A 266 -12.36 -1.72 -5.26
C PRO A 266 -13.17 -2.91 -5.77
N ALA A 267 -12.55 -3.75 -6.61
CA ALA A 267 -13.23 -4.91 -7.16
C ALA A 267 -13.82 -5.75 -6.01
N LYS A 268 -15.14 -5.97 -6.05
CA LYS A 268 -15.80 -6.85 -5.07
C LYS A 268 -15.11 -8.20 -5.16
N LYS A 269 -14.41 -8.61 -4.09
CA LYS A 269 -13.83 -9.96 -4.02
C LYS A 269 -14.94 -10.93 -4.43
N SER A 270 -14.74 -11.65 -5.54
CA SER A 270 -15.59 -12.80 -5.82
C SER A 270 -15.55 -13.65 -4.55
N LYS A 271 -16.69 -14.19 -4.12
CA LYS A 271 -16.73 -15.16 -3.03
C LYS A 271 -16.05 -16.44 -3.52
N SER A 272 -14.74 -16.41 -3.77
CA SER A 272 -13.96 -17.54 -4.22
C SER A 272 -13.91 -18.53 -3.06
N LYS A 273 -14.74 -19.57 -3.19
CA LYS A 273 -14.75 -20.83 -2.43
C LYS A 273 -13.99 -20.74 -1.11
N GLN A 274 -14.73 -20.43 -0.04
CA GLN A 274 -14.36 -20.87 1.30
C GLN A 274 -13.89 -22.32 1.18
N LYS A 275 -12.57 -22.55 1.27
CA LYS A 275 -12.03 -23.88 1.54
C LYS A 275 -12.79 -24.36 2.77
N GLN A 276 -13.69 -25.33 2.56
CA GLN A 276 -14.33 -26.08 3.62
C GLN A 276 -13.18 -26.66 4.45
N LYS A 277 -12.89 -26.03 5.59
CA LYS A 277 -12.10 -26.68 6.62
C LYS A 277 -12.96 -27.80 7.19
N PRO A 278 -12.40 -28.99 7.42
CA PRO A 278 -13.15 -30.11 7.95
C PRO A 278 -13.71 -29.75 9.33
N SER A 279 -14.93 -30.21 9.57
CA SER A 279 -15.67 -30.02 10.81
C SER A 279 -14.87 -30.53 12.01
N MET A 280 -14.33 -29.63 12.81
CA MET A 280 -14.11 -29.91 14.22
C MET A 280 -15.37 -29.50 14.97
N GLN A 281 -16.10 -30.51 15.42
CA GLN A 281 -17.13 -30.37 16.46
C GLN A 281 -16.44 -29.78 17.70
N GLY A 282 -16.86 -28.58 18.10
CA GLY A 282 -16.32 -27.90 19.28
C GLY A 282 -16.74 -26.43 19.36
N ALA A 283 -17.91 -26.19 19.96
CA ALA A 283 -18.45 -24.92 20.48
C ALA A 283 -18.33 -23.64 19.62
N ALA A 284 -19.46 -23.19 19.05
CA ALA A 284 -19.59 -21.90 18.38
C ALA A 284 -19.51 -20.71 19.37
N PRO A 285 -18.81 -19.60 19.06
CA PRO A 285 -18.96 -18.37 19.82
C PRO A 285 -20.30 -17.70 19.48
N ALA A 286 -21.04 -17.27 20.51
CA ALA A 286 -22.33 -16.63 20.37
C ALA A 286 -22.25 -15.33 19.53
N ARG A 287 -23.20 -15.13 18.61
CA ARG A 287 -23.36 -13.90 17.82
C ARG A 287 -23.59 -12.71 18.77
N THR A 288 -22.60 -11.84 18.91
CA THR A 288 -22.60 -10.63 19.77
C THR A 288 -23.69 -9.60 19.39
N THR A 289 -24.39 -9.79 18.28
CA THR A 289 -25.48 -8.92 17.80
C THR A 289 -26.87 -9.53 18.02
N ARG A 290 -26.97 -10.70 18.68
CA ARG A 290 -28.26 -11.36 18.95
C ARG A 290 -29.00 -10.62 20.08
N PRO A 291 -30.32 -10.36 19.96
CA PRO A 291 -31.13 -9.92 21.09
C PRO A 291 -30.91 -10.77 22.34
N GLY A 292 -30.72 -10.13 23.49
CA GLY A 292 -30.37 -10.75 24.76
C GLY A 292 -28.86 -10.99 24.98
N PHE A 293 -28.00 -10.70 23.99
CA PHE A 293 -26.55 -10.70 24.23
C PHE A 293 -26.16 -9.57 25.17
N VAL A 294 -25.45 -9.88 26.24
CA VAL A 294 -24.89 -8.90 27.18
C VAL A 294 -23.37 -8.89 27.05
N ASN A 295 -22.79 -7.71 26.79
CA ASN A 295 -21.34 -7.58 26.67
C ASN A 295 -20.65 -7.52 28.05
N ARG A 296 -19.29 -7.52 28.04
CA ARG A 296 -18.47 -7.44 29.27
C ARG A 296 -18.66 -6.18 30.12
N ASN A 297 -19.35 -5.17 29.58
CA ASN A 297 -19.65 -3.93 30.29
C ASN A 297 -21.14 -3.85 30.67
N GLU A 298 -21.89 -4.97 30.68
CA GLU A 298 -23.31 -5.04 31.09
C GLU A 298 -24.27 -4.26 30.17
N GLN A 299 -23.97 -4.27 28.86
CA GLN A 299 -24.84 -3.68 27.84
C GLN A 299 -25.55 -4.79 27.07
N GLU A 300 -26.87 -4.82 27.18
CA GLU A 300 -27.73 -5.83 26.57
C GLU A 300 -28.23 -5.37 25.20
N VAL A 301 -28.12 -6.21 24.18
CA VAL A 301 -28.71 -5.97 22.87
C VAL A 301 -30.21 -6.21 22.95
N LEU A 302 -31.02 -5.18 22.74
CA LEU A 302 -32.48 -5.33 22.71
C LEU A 302 -32.95 -5.76 21.32
N ARG A 303 -32.56 -5.03 20.27
CA ARG A 303 -32.96 -5.30 18.89
C ARG A 303 -32.04 -4.66 17.87
N LYS A 304 -32.15 -5.18 16.65
CA LYS A 304 -31.59 -4.59 15.44
C LYS A 304 -32.54 -3.50 14.91
N THR A 305 -32.01 -2.46 14.29
CA THR A 305 -32.77 -1.45 13.54
C THR A 305 -32.47 -1.54 12.04
N ASP A 306 -33.23 -0.79 11.24
CA ASP A 306 -32.95 -0.60 9.81
C ASP A 306 -32.10 0.66 9.53
N LEU A 307 -31.71 1.41 10.58
CA LEU A 307 -30.82 2.56 10.43
C LEU A 307 -29.39 2.13 10.11
N HIS A 308 -28.77 2.89 9.21
CA HIS A 308 -27.35 2.77 8.91
C HIS A 308 -26.50 3.34 10.04
N GLY A 309 -25.50 2.56 10.45
CA GLY A 309 -24.45 2.98 11.35
C GLY A 309 -23.43 3.88 10.66
N ASN A 310 -22.49 4.44 11.44
CA ASN A 310 -21.40 5.26 10.91
C ASN A 310 -20.12 4.47 10.59
N ASP A 311 -20.14 3.15 10.81
CA ASP A 311 -19.10 2.22 10.37
C ASP A 311 -19.47 1.58 9.02
N HIS A 312 -18.46 1.16 8.25
CA HIS A 312 -18.64 0.56 6.92
C HIS A 312 -19.64 -0.62 6.92
N ASN A 313 -20.76 -0.44 6.22
CA ASN A 313 -21.86 -1.40 6.08
C ASN A 313 -22.46 -1.90 7.42
N GLN A 314 -22.37 -1.11 8.49
CA GLN A 314 -23.00 -1.47 9.77
C GLN A 314 -24.43 -0.92 9.87
N LEU A 315 -25.24 -1.62 10.67
CA LEU A 315 -26.57 -1.16 11.09
C LEU A 315 -26.53 -0.81 12.57
N VAL A 316 -27.43 0.08 12.99
CA VAL A 316 -27.56 0.47 14.40
C VAL A 316 -28.33 -0.62 15.15
N TYR A 317 -27.82 -0.96 16.34
CA TYR A 317 -28.49 -1.81 17.32
C TYR A 317 -28.82 -0.99 18.56
N ILE A 318 -29.96 -1.27 19.16
CA ILE A 318 -30.37 -0.64 20.42
C ILE A 318 -29.84 -1.48 21.56
N LEU A 319 -29.00 -0.86 22.38
CA LEU A 319 -28.46 -1.45 23.61
C LEU A 319 -29.15 -0.83 24.81
N ARG A 320 -29.35 -1.63 25.87
CA ARG A 320 -29.78 -1.16 27.19
C ARG A 320 -28.68 -1.43 28.20
N CYS A 321 -28.32 -0.40 28.97
CA CYS A 321 -27.41 -0.57 30.11
C CYS A 321 -28.15 -1.26 31.26
N GLN A 322 -27.64 -2.40 31.75
CA GLN A 322 -28.26 -3.08 32.90
C GLN A 322 -28.05 -2.36 34.23
N ARG A 323 -27.10 -1.40 34.31
CA ARG A 323 -26.83 -0.61 35.52
C ARG A 323 -27.78 0.57 35.72
N CYS A 324 -28.04 1.33 34.66
CA CYS A 324 -28.84 2.58 34.75
C CYS A 324 -30.08 2.59 33.87
N GLY A 325 -30.31 1.56 33.05
CA GLY A 325 -31.48 1.46 32.16
C GLY A 325 -31.38 2.25 30.86
N GLU A 326 -30.34 3.07 30.67
CA GLU A 326 -30.20 3.91 29.47
C GLU A 326 -30.19 3.10 28.18
N CYS A 327 -30.99 3.53 27.20
CA CYS A 327 -31.09 2.93 25.88
C CYS A 327 -30.41 3.80 24.82
N TYR A 328 -29.52 3.23 24.01
CA TYR A 328 -28.75 3.98 23.02
C TYR A 328 -28.32 3.14 21.83
N GLY A 329 -28.04 3.80 20.70
CA GLY A 329 -27.61 3.15 19.46
C GLY A 329 -26.12 2.83 19.44
N ALA A 330 -25.75 1.68 18.85
CA ALA A 330 -24.36 1.31 18.57
C ALA A 330 -24.22 0.50 17.27
N ASN A 331 -23.06 0.57 16.61
CA ASN A 331 -22.75 -0.29 15.48
C ASN A 331 -22.61 -1.75 15.93
N GLY A 332 -23.03 -2.69 15.06
CA GLY A 332 -22.85 -4.13 15.29
C GLY A 332 -21.40 -4.56 15.56
N SER A 333 -20.44 -3.92 14.90
CA SER A 333 -18.99 -4.07 15.07
C SER A 333 -18.50 -3.78 16.49
N ASP A 334 -19.17 -2.88 17.21
CA ASP A 334 -18.71 -2.34 18.50
C ASP A 334 -19.40 -2.94 19.72
N ILE A 335 -20.47 -3.70 19.53
CA ILE A 335 -21.34 -4.17 20.63
C ILE A 335 -20.53 -4.89 21.71
N PHE A 336 -19.56 -5.73 21.35
CA PHE A 336 -18.80 -6.52 22.31
C PHE A 336 -17.95 -5.67 23.28
N GLN A 337 -17.60 -4.44 22.90
CA GLN A 337 -16.74 -3.54 23.68
C GLN A 337 -17.47 -2.30 24.23
N ARG A 338 -18.74 -2.11 23.88
CA ARG A 338 -19.48 -0.89 24.16
C ARG A 338 -19.67 -0.62 25.65
N ARG A 339 -19.47 0.62 26.08
CA ARG A 339 -19.80 1.12 27.43
C ARG A 339 -20.99 2.08 27.38
N CYS A 340 -21.75 2.13 28.46
CA CYS A 340 -22.88 3.03 28.62
C CYS A 340 -22.44 4.50 28.58
N PRO A 341 -23.04 5.36 27.73
CA PRO A 341 -22.75 6.79 27.70
C PRO A 341 -23.13 7.51 28.99
N ALA A 342 -24.22 7.12 29.64
CA ALA A 342 -24.75 7.81 30.83
C ALA A 342 -23.95 7.50 32.11
N CYS A 343 -23.65 6.23 32.39
CA CYS A 343 -23.04 5.82 33.67
C CYS A 343 -21.65 5.16 33.55
N GLY A 344 -21.14 4.96 32.33
CA GLY A 344 -19.93 4.18 32.06
C GLY A 344 -18.84 4.92 31.29
N ALA A 345 -18.97 6.25 31.16
CA ALA A 345 -18.10 7.10 30.33
C ALA A 345 -17.96 6.58 28.88
N GLY A 346 -19.00 5.94 28.35
CA GLY A 346 -19.04 5.47 26.98
C GLY A 346 -19.19 6.62 25.98
N ARG A 347 -18.80 6.39 24.72
CA ARG A 347 -19.08 7.34 23.63
C ARG A 347 -20.59 7.61 23.53
N PRO A 348 -21.04 8.78 23.04
CA PRO A 348 -22.46 9.03 22.76
C PRO A 348 -23.09 7.95 21.88
N GLY A 349 -24.38 7.68 22.07
CA GLY A 349 -25.13 6.73 21.25
C GLY A 349 -25.33 7.25 19.82
N LEU A 350 -25.48 6.34 18.87
CA LEU A 350 -26.00 6.68 17.54
C LEU A 350 -27.50 7.00 17.63
N PRO A 351 -28.04 7.80 16.68
CA PRO A 351 -29.49 8.02 16.58
C PRO A 351 -30.23 6.68 16.54
N ILE A 352 -31.34 6.59 17.28
CA ILE A 352 -32.22 5.43 17.31
C ILE A 352 -33.63 5.87 16.99
N ASP A 353 -34.40 5.00 16.34
CA ASP A 353 -35.84 5.20 16.18
C ASP A 353 -36.48 5.11 17.55
N HIS A 354 -37.24 6.14 17.93
CA HIS A 354 -38.21 6.01 19.02
C HIS A 354 -39.34 5.12 18.49
N ALA A 355 -39.42 3.90 18.99
CA ALA A 355 -40.57 3.03 18.79
C ALA A 355 -41.73 3.50 19.66
#